data_AF-A0AAI9E7W9-F1
#
_entry.id   AF-A0AAI9E7W9-F1
#
_cell.length_a   1.000
_cell.length_b   1.000
_cell.length_c   1.000
_cell.angle_alpha   90.00
_cell.angle_beta   90.00
_cell.angle_gamma   90.00
#
_symmetry.space_group_name_H-M   'P 1'
#
loop_
_entity.id
_entity.type
_entity.pdbx_description
1 polymer ?
#
loop_
_entity_poly.entity_id
_entity_poly.type
_entity_poly.pdbx_seq_one_letter_code
_entity_poly.pdbx_strand_id
1 'polypeptide(L)'
;MDASPAEGPDPFSRVLPLPFRLELEIVLGFWLWALNLHGFYLLNIDIFTLIRYPTRPAEDEPPLHVSTYRLAGLLTGLWMGAMVLFWHFTGGQADLVIAYDWIPNLLFLAFLAIFLVPRFGFAKAIFGSTNASGVTRLFHGLRRVALGGIAGPRPEKFGDVLLADALTSYAKPISEVFVAFCMFFKGVHTTDRPDRLCGHELIVPLALAWPFVIRLRQCLKEGQWANAAKYATAFPVLALSSLARTNEGLQFFWRLAAITNSLYSFWWDVSMDWDLTLLSKQRHMQPFGLRQQRVFRLPMVYYLVVAFDIVLRFAWSFKLSLHLVYLDGIEGGIFLLEIMELLRRWVWVYFRVETEWVRSTPAASVPL
;
A
#
# COMPACT_ATOMS: atom_id res chain seq x y z
N MET A 1 -33.78 -27.75 2.39
CA MET A 1 -34.00 -26.34 2.78
C MET A 1 -32.92 -25.54 2.09
N ASP A 2 -33.24 -25.14 0.87
CA ASP A 2 -32.35 -24.42 -0.03
C ASP A 2 -32.20 -22.99 0.49
N ALA A 3 -31.03 -22.69 1.07
CA ALA A 3 -30.65 -21.31 1.29
C ALA A 3 -30.28 -20.73 -0.08
N SER A 4 -31.18 -19.94 -0.65
CA SER A 4 -30.88 -19.10 -1.82
C SER A 4 -29.56 -18.35 -1.57
N PRO A 5 -28.60 -18.34 -2.53
CA PRO A 5 -27.44 -17.47 -2.39
C PRO A 5 -27.95 -16.03 -2.35
N ALA A 6 -27.59 -15.26 -1.32
CA ALA A 6 -28.03 -13.87 -1.20
C ALA A 6 -27.76 -13.11 -2.51
N GLU A 7 -28.83 -12.61 -3.15
CA GLU A 7 -28.81 -11.94 -4.47
C GLU A 7 -28.19 -10.53 -4.46
N GLY A 8 -27.43 -10.15 -3.41
CA GLY A 8 -26.89 -8.79 -3.28
C GLY A 8 -25.69 -8.69 -2.33
N PRO A 9 -25.26 -7.47 -1.96
CA PRO A 9 -24.06 -7.24 -1.15
C PRO A 9 -24.17 -7.89 0.24
N ASP A 10 -23.04 -8.39 0.75
CA ASP A 10 -22.94 -8.95 2.10
C ASP A 10 -23.08 -7.84 3.18
N PRO A 11 -23.33 -8.19 4.47
CA PRO A 11 -23.59 -7.18 5.51
C PRO A 11 -22.51 -6.11 5.62
N PHE A 12 -21.23 -6.50 5.50
CA PHE A 12 -20.11 -5.57 5.49
C PHE A 12 -20.14 -4.65 4.26
N SER A 13 -20.42 -5.18 3.06
CA SER A 13 -20.53 -4.41 1.83
C SER A 13 -21.72 -3.46 1.78
N ARG A 14 -22.78 -3.74 2.55
CA ARG A 14 -23.91 -2.79 2.70
C ARG A 14 -23.51 -1.55 3.51
N VAL A 15 -22.61 -1.71 4.47
CA VAL A 15 -22.10 -0.59 5.28
C VAL A 15 -20.95 0.10 4.55
N LEU A 16 -19.98 -0.65 4.06
CA LEU A 16 -18.79 -0.16 3.39
C LEU A 16 -18.62 -0.89 2.05
N PRO A 17 -19.27 -0.41 0.97
CA PRO A 17 -19.18 -1.04 -0.34
C PRO A 17 -17.80 -0.82 -0.97
N LEU A 18 -17.52 -1.59 -2.03
CA LEU A 18 -16.20 -1.68 -2.66
C LEU A 18 -15.56 -0.31 -2.99
N PRO A 19 -16.24 0.66 -3.65
CA PRO A 19 -15.57 1.90 -4.01
C PRO A 19 -15.15 2.73 -2.78
N PHE A 20 -16.00 2.78 -1.74
CA PHE A 20 -15.66 3.49 -0.51
C PHE A 20 -14.45 2.86 0.22
N ARG A 21 -14.26 1.53 0.12
CA ARG A 21 -13.05 0.86 0.64
C ARG A 21 -11.81 1.34 -0.09
N LEU A 22 -11.84 1.33 -1.42
CA LEU A 22 -10.73 1.76 -2.27
C LEU A 22 -10.35 3.22 -1.99
N GLU A 23 -11.34 4.09 -1.86
CA GLU A 23 -11.14 5.49 -1.50
C GLU A 23 -10.54 5.65 -0.10
N LEU A 24 -11.01 4.87 0.87
CA LEU A 24 -10.48 4.88 2.24
C LEU A 24 -9.01 4.42 2.27
N GLU A 25 -8.65 3.41 1.49
CA GLU A 25 -7.27 2.96 1.35
C GLU A 25 -6.38 4.02 0.70
N ILE A 26 -6.87 4.73 -0.31
CA ILE A 26 -6.18 5.88 -0.92
C ILE A 26 -5.96 6.98 0.12
N VAL A 27 -7.01 7.34 0.88
CA VAL A 27 -6.95 8.34 1.96
C VAL A 27 -5.94 7.91 3.03
N LEU A 28 -5.98 6.65 3.44
CA LEU A 28 -5.05 6.07 4.41
C LEU A 28 -3.60 6.16 3.89
N GLY A 29 -3.37 5.88 2.61
CA GLY A 29 -2.05 6.06 1.99
C GLY A 29 -1.48 7.47 2.17
N PHE A 30 -2.29 8.51 1.96
CA PHE A 30 -1.86 9.88 2.18
C PHE A 30 -1.62 10.21 3.67
N TRP A 31 -2.45 9.72 4.58
CA TRP A 31 -2.23 9.87 6.02
C TRP A 31 -0.94 9.19 6.49
N LEU A 32 -0.74 7.93 6.10
CA LEU A 32 0.46 7.17 6.46
C LEU A 32 1.72 7.83 5.89
N TRP A 33 1.66 8.35 4.66
CA TRP A 33 2.77 9.10 4.09
C TRP A 33 3.02 10.45 4.80
N ALA A 34 1.97 11.18 5.15
CA ALA A 34 2.10 12.43 5.93
C ALA A 34 2.72 12.17 7.31
N LEU A 35 2.33 11.09 7.98
CA LEU A 35 2.92 10.63 9.23
C LEU A 35 4.40 10.31 9.07
N ASN A 36 4.78 9.54 8.04
CA ASN A 36 6.19 9.27 7.72
C ASN A 36 7.00 10.56 7.56
N LEU A 37 6.52 11.49 6.73
CA LEU A 37 7.16 12.78 6.52
C LEU A 37 7.28 13.60 7.80
N HIS A 38 6.27 13.55 8.67
CA HIS A 38 6.29 14.25 9.96
C HIS A 38 7.30 13.60 10.91
N GLY A 39 7.35 12.27 10.99
CA GLY A 39 8.36 11.57 11.79
C GLY A 39 9.78 11.84 11.30
N PHE A 40 10.02 11.86 9.99
CA PHE A 40 11.33 12.24 9.44
C PHE A 40 11.73 13.66 9.82
N TYR A 41 10.78 14.60 9.77
CA TYR A 41 11.00 15.97 10.21
C TYR A 41 11.40 16.04 11.71
N LEU A 42 10.67 15.35 12.59
CA LEU A 42 10.96 15.32 14.03
C LEU A 42 12.29 14.63 14.37
N LEU A 43 12.71 13.68 13.54
CA LEU A 43 13.96 12.93 13.70
C LEU A 43 15.16 13.57 12.98
N ASN A 44 14.98 14.74 12.36
CA ASN A 44 15.99 15.42 11.54
C ASN A 44 16.58 14.53 10.41
N ILE A 45 15.74 13.66 9.82
CA ILE A 45 16.10 12.87 8.64
C ILE A 45 15.78 13.71 7.39
N ASP A 46 16.80 14.04 6.59
CA ASP A 46 16.61 14.78 5.34
C ASP A 46 16.09 13.88 4.21
N ILE A 47 14.79 13.59 4.30
CA ILE A 47 14.07 12.85 3.25
C ILE A 47 14.08 13.60 1.91
N PHE A 48 14.23 14.93 1.89
CA PHE A 48 14.21 15.73 0.67
C PHE A 48 15.39 15.36 -0.22
N THR A 49 16.58 15.29 0.36
CA THR A 49 17.80 14.90 -0.37
C THR A 49 17.73 13.45 -0.79
N LEU A 50 17.24 12.55 0.06
CA LEU A 50 17.15 11.11 -0.24
C LEU A 50 16.23 10.81 -1.43
N ILE A 51 15.07 11.45 -1.50
CA ILE A 51 14.18 11.28 -2.65
C ILE A 51 14.46 12.29 -3.76
N ARG A 52 15.44 13.20 -3.61
CA ARG A 52 15.68 14.31 -4.54
C ARG A 52 14.41 15.12 -4.82
N TYR A 53 13.63 15.39 -3.77
CA TYR A 53 12.54 16.33 -3.86
C TYR A 53 13.12 17.73 -4.12
N PRO A 54 12.58 18.52 -5.07
CA PRO A 54 13.08 19.87 -5.30
C PRO A 54 13.09 20.62 -3.97
N THR A 55 14.23 21.20 -3.60
CA THR A 55 14.31 22.08 -2.44
C THR A 55 13.23 23.14 -2.63
N ARG A 56 12.22 23.17 -1.75
CA ARG A 56 11.12 24.13 -1.86
C ARG A 56 11.74 25.53 -1.80
N PRO A 57 11.58 26.36 -2.83
CA PRO A 57 12.04 27.73 -2.80
C PRO A 57 10.86 28.63 -2.43
N ALA A 58 10.72 28.94 -1.15
CA ALA A 58 10.20 30.21 -0.61
C ALA A 58 9.89 30.03 0.90
N GLU A 59 10.18 31.05 1.71
CA GLU A 59 9.90 31.07 3.16
C GLU A 59 8.40 30.92 3.50
N ASP A 60 7.50 31.10 2.53
CA ASP A 60 6.04 31.10 2.73
C ASP A 60 5.35 29.74 2.46
N GLU A 61 6.08 28.70 2.03
CA GLU A 61 5.48 27.39 1.79
C GLU A 61 5.43 26.52 3.05
N PRO A 62 4.30 25.83 3.33
CA PRO A 62 4.20 24.93 4.48
C PRO A 62 5.17 23.75 4.35
N PRO A 63 5.58 23.09 5.46
CA PRO A 63 6.35 21.85 5.38
C PRO A 63 5.64 20.76 4.57
N LEU A 64 6.41 19.79 4.04
CA LEU A 64 5.86 18.70 3.22
C LEU A 64 4.77 17.91 3.96
N HIS A 65 5.03 17.51 5.20
CA HIS A 65 4.06 16.77 6.00
C HIS A 65 2.77 17.58 6.20
N VAL A 66 2.86 18.90 6.43
CA VAL A 66 1.67 19.78 6.53
C VAL A 66 0.90 19.83 5.21
N SER A 67 1.61 19.95 4.08
CA SER A 67 0.97 19.93 2.76
C SER A 67 0.23 18.60 2.51
N THR A 68 0.85 17.48 2.90
CA THR A 68 0.24 16.15 2.76
C THR A 68 -0.92 15.95 3.74
N TYR A 69 -0.83 16.44 4.99
CA TYR A 69 -1.95 16.43 5.94
C TYR A 69 -3.15 17.24 5.45
N ARG A 70 -2.93 18.39 4.81
CA ARG A 70 -4.03 19.18 4.23
C ARG A 70 -4.75 18.41 3.12
N LEU A 71 -4.01 17.75 2.23
CA LEU A 71 -4.59 16.87 1.22
C LEU A 71 -5.34 15.69 1.86
N ALA A 72 -4.71 14.98 2.79
CA ALA A 72 -5.31 13.85 3.48
C ALA A 72 -6.60 14.24 4.22
N GLY A 73 -6.58 15.37 4.95
CA GLY A 73 -7.73 15.91 5.65
C GLY A 73 -8.88 16.32 4.73
N LEU A 74 -8.58 16.95 3.58
CA LEU A 74 -9.59 17.26 2.57
C LEU A 74 -10.26 16.00 2.03
N LEU A 75 -9.46 15.00 1.64
CA LEU A 75 -9.99 13.73 1.12
C LEU A 75 -10.80 12.98 2.18
N THR A 76 -10.33 12.95 3.44
CA THR A 76 -11.09 12.39 4.57
C THR A 76 -12.41 13.11 4.79
N GLY A 77 -12.43 14.45 4.76
CA GLY A 77 -13.66 15.22 4.94
C GLY A 77 -14.71 14.92 3.86
N LEU A 78 -14.28 14.83 2.61
CA LEU A 78 -15.16 14.47 1.49
C LEU A 78 -15.64 13.02 1.59
N TRP A 79 -14.75 12.09 1.92
CA TRP A 79 -15.10 10.69 2.13
C TRP A 79 -16.12 10.52 3.26
N MET A 80 -15.86 11.11 4.42
CA MET A 80 -16.77 11.06 5.57
C MET A 80 -18.13 11.68 5.23
N GLY A 81 -18.14 12.82 4.53
CA GLY A 81 -19.37 13.48 4.09
C GLY A 81 -20.20 12.60 3.16
N ALA A 82 -19.58 12.05 2.11
CA ALA A 82 -20.23 11.15 1.18
C ALA A 82 -20.71 9.85 1.84
N MET A 83 -19.93 9.30 2.78
CA MET A 83 -20.27 8.09 3.50
C MET A 83 -21.48 8.28 4.42
N VAL A 84 -21.52 9.40 5.16
CA VAL A 84 -22.68 9.75 6.00
C VAL A 84 -23.93 9.95 5.14
N LEU A 85 -23.81 10.65 4.00
CA LEU A 85 -24.92 10.80 3.05
C LEU A 85 -25.38 9.44 2.49
N PHE A 86 -24.43 8.57 2.14
CA PHE A 86 -24.72 7.23 1.63
C PHE A 86 -25.46 6.39 2.69
N TRP A 87 -25.00 6.37 3.93
CA TRP A 87 -25.71 5.68 5.02
C TRP A 87 -27.09 6.26 5.28
N HIS A 88 -27.23 7.58 5.23
CA HIS A 88 -28.50 8.24 5.42
C HIS A 88 -29.52 7.84 4.36
N PHE A 89 -29.14 7.79 3.08
CA PHE A 89 -30.05 7.44 2.00
C PHE A 89 -30.32 5.94 1.87
N THR A 90 -29.35 5.09 2.23
CA THR A 90 -29.48 3.64 2.04
C THR A 90 -30.04 2.91 3.25
N GLY A 91 -29.79 3.41 4.47
CA GLY A 91 -30.13 2.70 5.71
C GLY A 91 -29.53 1.29 5.80
N GLY A 92 -28.52 0.96 5.00
CA GLY A 92 -27.95 -0.38 4.86
C GLY A 92 -28.85 -1.41 4.14
N GLN A 93 -29.94 -0.99 3.50
CA GLN A 93 -30.81 -1.87 2.71
C GLN A 93 -30.14 -2.20 1.37
N ALA A 94 -30.13 -3.48 0.98
CA ALA A 94 -29.40 -3.95 -0.20
C ALA A 94 -29.81 -3.25 -1.50
N ASP A 95 -31.12 -3.12 -1.76
CA ASP A 95 -31.62 -2.49 -2.99
C ASP A 95 -31.22 -1.02 -3.10
N LEU A 96 -31.25 -0.29 -1.98
CA LEU A 96 -30.83 1.12 -1.94
C LEU A 96 -29.31 1.24 -2.05
N VAL A 97 -28.53 0.37 -1.42
CA VAL A 97 -27.06 0.33 -1.57
C VAL A 97 -26.67 0.19 -3.04
N ILE A 98 -27.38 -0.67 -3.79
CA ILE A 98 -27.20 -0.87 -5.22
C ILE A 98 -27.65 0.38 -6.00
N ALA A 99 -28.84 0.92 -5.71
CA ALA A 99 -29.40 2.06 -6.43
C ALA A 99 -28.61 3.38 -6.26
N TYR A 100 -27.91 3.56 -5.15
CA TYR A 100 -27.13 4.76 -4.83
C TYR A 100 -25.61 4.60 -5.09
N ASP A 101 -25.21 3.66 -5.97
CA ASP A 101 -23.80 3.44 -6.34
C ASP A 101 -23.10 4.67 -6.95
N TRP A 102 -23.87 5.60 -7.51
CA TRP A 102 -23.37 6.86 -8.06
C TRP A 102 -22.70 7.76 -7.01
N ILE A 103 -23.07 7.66 -5.72
CA ILE A 103 -22.45 8.46 -4.64
C ILE A 103 -20.96 8.11 -4.49
N PRO A 104 -20.58 6.85 -4.21
CA PRO A 104 -19.18 6.45 -4.19
C PRO A 104 -18.49 6.72 -5.54
N ASN A 105 -19.11 6.38 -6.67
CA ASN A 105 -18.46 6.57 -7.97
C ASN A 105 -18.15 8.06 -8.27
N LEU A 106 -19.04 8.97 -7.89
CA LEU A 106 -18.82 10.41 -8.03
C LEU A 106 -17.71 10.90 -7.09
N LEU A 107 -17.63 10.37 -5.87
CA LEU A 107 -16.54 10.69 -4.94
C LEU A 107 -15.19 10.24 -5.49
N PHE A 108 -15.11 9.04 -6.06
CA PHE A 108 -13.90 8.56 -6.72
C PHE A 108 -13.43 9.51 -7.84
N LEU A 109 -14.36 9.96 -8.69
CA LEU A 109 -14.05 10.96 -9.73
C LEU A 109 -13.64 12.31 -9.13
N ALA A 110 -14.27 12.73 -8.03
CA ALA A 110 -13.91 13.94 -7.31
C ALA A 110 -12.49 13.85 -6.72
N PHE A 111 -12.07 12.70 -6.20
CA PHE A 111 -10.70 12.46 -5.75
C PHE A 111 -9.69 12.66 -6.88
N LEU A 112 -9.95 12.09 -8.07
CA LEU A 112 -9.09 12.29 -9.24
C LEU A 112 -9.01 13.77 -9.64
N ALA A 113 -10.14 14.48 -9.59
CA ALA A 113 -10.21 15.91 -9.89
C ALA A 113 -9.45 16.75 -8.85
N ILE A 114 -9.44 16.38 -7.56
CA ILE A 114 -8.76 17.13 -6.50
C ILE A 114 -7.27 17.27 -6.74
N PHE A 115 -6.62 16.27 -7.34
CA PHE A 115 -5.20 16.38 -7.71
C PHE A 115 -4.93 17.47 -8.76
N LEU A 116 -5.95 17.88 -9.51
CA LEU A 116 -5.87 18.95 -10.49
C LEU A 116 -6.08 20.33 -9.87
N VAL A 117 -6.51 20.44 -8.62
CA VAL A 117 -6.92 21.70 -7.98
C VAL A 117 -5.75 22.57 -7.46
N PRO A 118 -4.65 22.03 -6.88
CA PRO A 118 -3.60 22.85 -6.25
C PRO A 118 -2.95 23.91 -7.15
N ARG A 119 -3.05 23.79 -8.48
CA ARG A 119 -2.52 24.75 -9.46
C ARG A 119 -3.34 26.04 -9.57
N PHE A 120 -4.54 26.10 -9.02
CA PHE A 120 -5.42 27.27 -9.13
C PHE A 120 -5.28 28.18 -7.90
N GLY A 121 -5.25 29.50 -8.14
CA GLY A 121 -5.04 30.51 -7.08
C GLY A 121 -6.07 30.46 -5.95
N PHE A 122 -7.34 30.21 -6.26
CA PHE A 122 -8.40 30.10 -5.25
C PHE A 122 -8.16 28.97 -4.24
N ALA A 123 -7.39 27.95 -4.63
CA ALA A 123 -7.12 26.78 -3.81
C ALA A 123 -5.96 27.00 -2.82
N LYS A 124 -5.24 28.13 -2.88
CA LYS A 124 -4.13 28.45 -1.96
C LYS A 124 -4.57 28.38 -0.49
N ALA A 125 -5.79 28.80 -0.17
CA ALA A 125 -6.31 28.74 1.19
C ALA A 125 -6.44 27.29 1.71
N ILE A 126 -6.79 26.35 0.83
CA ILE A 126 -7.01 24.94 1.19
C ILE A 126 -5.67 24.19 1.24
N PHE A 127 -4.84 24.31 0.20
CA PHE A 127 -3.60 23.54 0.09
C PHE A 127 -2.37 24.22 0.72
N GLY A 128 -2.44 25.52 0.99
CA GLY A 128 -1.33 26.32 1.53
C GLY A 128 -0.30 26.78 0.52
N SER A 129 -0.33 26.25 -0.70
CA SER A 129 0.52 26.69 -1.79
C SER A 129 -0.20 26.43 -3.12
N THR A 130 0.16 27.19 -4.15
CA THR A 130 -0.23 26.94 -5.54
C THR A 130 0.76 26.02 -6.26
N ASN A 131 1.80 25.57 -5.56
CA ASN A 131 2.86 24.71 -6.08
C ASN A 131 2.37 23.25 -6.17
N ALA A 132 2.06 22.82 -7.38
CA ALA A 132 1.61 21.45 -7.66
C ALA A 132 2.77 20.45 -7.85
N SER A 133 4.03 20.82 -7.57
CA SER A 133 5.21 19.96 -7.81
C SER A 133 5.12 18.59 -7.14
N GLY A 134 4.56 18.51 -5.93
CA GLY A 134 4.32 17.24 -5.24
C GLY A 134 3.38 16.32 -6.00
N VAL A 135 2.29 16.87 -6.54
CA VAL A 135 1.30 16.11 -7.33
C VAL A 135 1.89 15.71 -8.69
N THR A 136 2.54 16.64 -9.39
CA THR A 136 3.23 16.34 -10.66
C THR A 136 4.26 15.22 -10.47
N ARG A 137 5.03 15.27 -9.38
CA ARG A 137 6.01 14.24 -9.05
C ARG A 137 5.36 12.90 -8.75
N LEU A 138 4.25 12.88 -8.00
CA LEU A 138 3.49 11.64 -7.74
C LEU A 138 3.07 10.97 -9.05
N PHE A 139 2.42 11.69 -9.96
CA PHE A 139 1.99 11.11 -11.24
C PHE A 139 3.15 10.73 -12.16
N HIS A 140 4.21 11.54 -12.20
CA HIS A 140 5.42 11.18 -12.96
C HIS A 140 6.07 9.91 -12.40
N GLY A 141 6.16 9.78 -11.07
CA GLY A 141 6.63 8.58 -10.39
C GLY A 141 5.74 7.36 -10.70
N LEU A 142 4.43 7.48 -10.51
CA LEU A 142 3.47 6.42 -10.81
C LEU A 142 3.56 5.96 -12.27
N ARG A 143 3.64 6.90 -13.22
CA ARG A 143 3.82 6.57 -14.64
C ARG A 143 5.12 5.82 -14.91
N ARG A 144 6.24 6.27 -14.34
CA ARG A 144 7.55 5.61 -14.51
C ARG A 144 7.54 4.21 -13.91
N VAL A 145 7.02 4.06 -12.70
CA VAL A 145 6.91 2.78 -11.99
C VAL A 145 6.01 1.82 -12.76
N ALA A 146 4.79 2.26 -13.12
CA ALA A 146 3.83 1.44 -13.85
C ALA A 146 4.38 0.91 -15.18
N LEU A 147 5.16 1.71 -15.92
CA LEU A 147 5.75 1.28 -17.21
C LEU A 147 7.06 0.47 -17.03
N GLY A 148 7.46 0.15 -15.80
CA GLY A 148 8.70 -0.56 -15.50
C GLY A 148 9.94 0.22 -15.93
N GLY A 149 9.83 1.55 -15.90
CA GLY A 149 10.86 2.51 -16.26
C GLY A 149 11.64 2.97 -15.03
N ILE A 150 12.00 2.08 -14.10
CA ILE A 150 12.69 2.41 -12.83
C ILE A 150 14.11 1.84 -12.70
N ALA A 151 14.56 1.07 -13.69
CA ALA A 151 15.92 0.52 -13.70
C ALA A 151 16.98 1.56 -14.12
N GLY A 152 18.19 1.46 -13.57
CA GLY A 152 19.35 2.27 -13.92
C GLY A 152 19.67 3.37 -12.89
N PRO A 153 20.89 3.93 -12.91
CA PRO A 153 21.31 4.96 -11.97
C PRO A 153 20.59 6.26 -12.27
N ARG A 154 19.60 6.61 -11.44
CA ARG A 154 18.84 7.85 -11.56
C ARG A 154 18.72 8.57 -10.22
N PRO A 155 18.66 9.91 -10.21
CA PRO A 155 18.55 10.68 -8.98
C PRO A 155 17.30 10.31 -8.17
N GLU A 156 16.17 10.03 -8.82
CA GLU A 156 14.91 9.72 -8.14
C GLU A 156 14.77 8.24 -7.74
N LYS A 157 15.78 7.41 -7.99
CA LYS A 157 15.69 5.94 -7.89
C LYS A 157 15.17 5.48 -6.52
N PHE A 158 15.65 6.08 -5.43
CA PHE A 158 15.21 5.68 -4.09
C PHE A 158 13.70 5.94 -3.89
N GLY A 159 13.21 7.12 -4.30
CA GLY A 159 11.78 7.44 -4.26
C GLY A 159 10.94 6.55 -5.17
N ASP A 160 11.41 6.24 -6.38
CA ASP A 160 10.73 5.33 -7.30
C ASP A 160 10.68 3.90 -6.74
N VAL A 161 11.73 3.44 -6.04
CA VAL A 161 11.76 2.14 -5.35
C VAL A 161 10.78 2.11 -4.18
N LEU A 162 10.74 3.14 -3.33
CA LEU A 162 9.75 3.27 -2.24
C LEU A 162 8.32 3.20 -2.79
N LEU A 163 8.04 3.94 -3.87
CA LEU A 163 6.73 3.94 -4.51
C LEU A 163 6.39 2.56 -5.09
N ALA A 164 7.34 1.92 -5.77
CA ALA A 164 7.12 0.59 -6.35
C ALA A 164 6.89 -0.48 -5.28
N ASP A 165 7.59 -0.42 -4.14
CA ASP A 165 7.35 -1.32 -3.01
C ASP A 165 6.01 -1.01 -2.32
N ALA A 166 5.59 0.25 -2.24
CA ALA A 166 4.25 0.60 -1.80
C ALA A 166 3.20 -0.02 -2.73
N LEU A 167 3.37 0.04 -4.06
CA LEU A 167 2.44 -0.59 -5.01
C LEU A 167 2.32 -2.11 -4.82
N THR A 168 3.37 -2.81 -4.36
CA THR A 168 3.23 -4.25 -4.03
C THR A 168 2.30 -4.51 -2.85
N SER A 169 2.27 -3.61 -1.87
CA SER A 169 1.34 -3.66 -0.74
C SER A 169 -0.09 -3.25 -1.15
N TYR A 170 -0.21 -2.41 -2.20
CA TYR A 170 -1.49 -2.07 -2.85
C TYR A 170 -1.92 -3.06 -3.94
N ALA A 171 -1.24 -4.20 -4.14
CA ALA A 171 -1.55 -5.10 -5.26
C ALA A 171 -3.02 -5.56 -5.26
N LYS A 172 -3.55 -5.88 -4.08
CA LYS A 172 -4.94 -6.28 -3.90
C LYS A 172 -5.91 -5.09 -4.12
N PRO A 173 -5.76 -3.92 -3.45
CA PRO A 173 -6.53 -2.72 -3.78
C PRO A 173 -6.53 -2.36 -5.27
N ILE A 174 -5.37 -2.43 -5.93
CA ILE A 174 -5.24 -2.20 -7.38
C ILE A 174 -6.12 -3.18 -8.14
N SER A 175 -6.06 -4.48 -7.82
CA SER A 175 -6.92 -5.48 -8.47
C SER A 175 -8.42 -5.20 -8.28
N GLU A 176 -8.81 -4.63 -7.15
CA GLU A 176 -10.20 -4.27 -6.87
C GLU A 176 -10.63 -2.98 -7.58
N VAL A 177 -9.71 -2.04 -7.82
CA VAL A 177 -9.93 -0.92 -8.75
C VAL A 177 -10.27 -1.46 -10.15
N PHE A 178 -9.52 -2.44 -10.67
CA PHE A 178 -9.83 -3.07 -11.96
C PHE A 178 -11.23 -3.72 -11.97
N VAL A 179 -11.62 -4.38 -10.88
CA VAL A 179 -12.97 -4.97 -10.74
C VAL A 179 -14.04 -3.88 -10.74
N ALA A 180 -13.87 -2.80 -9.99
CA ALA A 180 -14.82 -1.69 -9.95
C ALA A 180 -15.00 -1.03 -11.33
N PHE A 181 -13.89 -0.75 -12.04
CA PHE A 181 -13.95 -0.24 -13.41
C PHE A 181 -14.67 -1.21 -14.36
N CYS A 182 -14.40 -2.51 -14.23
CA CYS A 182 -15.04 -3.52 -15.06
C CYS A 182 -16.55 -3.57 -14.87
N MET A 183 -17.00 -3.55 -13.62
CA MET A 183 -18.43 -3.49 -13.27
C MET A 183 -19.07 -2.25 -13.87
N PHE A 184 -18.44 -1.07 -13.67
CA PHE A 184 -18.89 0.19 -14.23
C PHE A 184 -19.08 0.15 -15.75
N PHE A 185 -18.08 -0.35 -16.50
CA PHE A 185 -18.16 -0.42 -17.97
C PHE A 185 -19.15 -1.47 -18.49
N LYS A 186 -19.46 -2.50 -17.69
CA LYS A 186 -20.51 -3.49 -18.01
C LYS A 186 -21.91 -3.02 -17.65
N GLY A 187 -22.07 -1.87 -17.00
CA GLY A 187 -23.35 -1.42 -16.47
C GLY A 187 -23.82 -2.22 -15.24
N VAL A 188 -22.90 -2.86 -14.52
CA VAL A 188 -23.17 -3.52 -13.24
C VAL A 188 -22.87 -2.54 -12.11
N HIS A 189 -23.76 -2.46 -11.13
CA HIS A 189 -23.63 -1.54 -10.01
C HIS A 189 -22.38 -1.83 -9.16
N THR A 190 -21.53 -0.83 -8.93
CA THR A 190 -20.22 -1.01 -8.28
C THR A 190 -20.30 -1.26 -6.77
N THR A 191 -21.47 -1.04 -6.16
CA THR A 191 -21.77 -1.33 -4.75
C THR A 191 -22.42 -2.70 -4.56
N ASP A 192 -22.76 -3.40 -5.64
CA ASP A 192 -23.19 -4.79 -5.59
C ASP A 192 -21.99 -5.73 -5.34
N ARG A 193 -22.24 -7.04 -5.28
CA ARG A 193 -21.23 -8.07 -5.10
C ARG A 193 -20.11 -7.93 -6.16
N PRO A 194 -18.83 -7.85 -5.75
CA PRO A 194 -17.73 -7.69 -6.69
C PRO A 194 -17.64 -8.83 -7.73
N ASP A 195 -17.75 -8.49 -9.02
CA ASP A 195 -17.51 -9.42 -10.15
C ASP A 195 -16.00 -9.59 -10.39
N ARG A 196 -15.39 -10.51 -9.64
CA ARG A 196 -13.96 -10.84 -9.76
C ARG A 196 -13.61 -11.71 -10.98
N LEU A 197 -14.61 -12.15 -11.75
CA LEU A 197 -14.37 -12.81 -13.04
C LEU A 197 -14.23 -11.76 -14.14
N CYS A 198 -14.96 -10.65 -14.06
CA CYS A 198 -14.80 -9.50 -14.95
C CYS A 198 -14.77 -9.89 -16.46
N GLY A 199 -15.48 -10.97 -16.83
CA GLY A 199 -15.50 -11.49 -18.21
C GLY A 199 -14.27 -12.30 -18.63
N HIS A 200 -13.18 -12.33 -17.85
CA HIS A 200 -12.04 -13.23 -18.06
C HIS A 200 -11.28 -13.53 -16.76
N GLU A 201 -11.07 -14.83 -16.48
CA GLU A 201 -10.45 -15.33 -15.23
C GLU A 201 -9.01 -14.86 -14.97
N LEU A 202 -8.37 -14.18 -15.94
CA LEU A 202 -6.97 -13.75 -15.87
C LEU A 202 -6.81 -12.28 -15.47
N ILE A 203 -7.85 -11.45 -15.59
CA ILE A 203 -7.73 -10.00 -15.35
C ILE A 203 -7.28 -9.71 -13.91
N VAL A 204 -7.97 -10.31 -12.93
CA VAL A 204 -7.65 -10.10 -11.51
C VAL A 204 -6.28 -10.67 -11.13
N PRO A 205 -5.91 -11.92 -11.49
CA PRO A 205 -4.55 -12.43 -11.26
C PRO A 205 -3.45 -11.58 -11.89
N LEU A 206 -3.66 -11.05 -13.11
CA LEU A 206 -2.70 -10.17 -13.77
C LEU A 206 -2.57 -8.82 -13.06
N ALA A 207 -3.68 -8.23 -12.61
CA ALA A 207 -3.67 -7.00 -11.83
C ALA A 207 -2.94 -7.17 -10.49
N LEU A 208 -3.16 -8.29 -9.79
CA LEU A 208 -2.42 -8.65 -8.57
C LEU A 208 -0.92 -8.84 -8.84
N ALA A 209 -0.57 -9.50 -9.95
CA ALA A 209 0.82 -9.77 -10.33
C ALA A 209 1.57 -8.51 -10.79
N TRP A 210 0.87 -7.51 -11.30
CA TRP A 210 1.44 -6.34 -11.98
C TRP A 210 2.53 -5.60 -11.15
N PRO A 211 2.30 -5.22 -9.87
CA PRO A 211 3.36 -4.59 -9.06
C PRO A 211 4.60 -5.47 -8.87
N PHE A 212 4.42 -6.79 -8.74
CA PHE A 212 5.53 -7.74 -8.59
C PHE A 212 6.32 -7.89 -9.89
N VAL A 213 5.65 -7.89 -11.06
CA VAL A 213 6.31 -7.90 -12.37
C VAL A 213 7.21 -6.68 -12.55
N ILE A 214 6.73 -5.49 -12.14
CA ILE A 214 7.52 -4.25 -12.21
C ILE A 214 8.83 -4.40 -11.43
N ARG A 215 8.76 -4.88 -10.18
CA ARG A 215 9.94 -5.06 -9.32
C ARG A 215 10.85 -6.17 -9.83
N LEU A 216 10.30 -7.31 -10.26
CA LEU A 216 11.07 -8.39 -10.87
C LEU A 216 11.86 -7.89 -12.08
N ARG A 217 11.19 -7.22 -13.02
CA ARG A 217 11.81 -6.68 -14.24
C ARG A 217 12.90 -5.67 -13.91
N GLN A 218 12.68 -4.79 -12.93
CA GLN A 218 13.72 -3.87 -12.48
C GLN A 218 14.93 -4.65 -11.96
N CYS A 219 14.73 -5.56 -11.00
CA CYS A 219 15.81 -6.26 -10.33
C CYS A 219 16.66 -7.07 -11.32
N LEU A 220 16.02 -7.72 -12.31
CA LEU A 220 16.73 -8.44 -13.38
C LEU A 220 17.59 -7.50 -14.22
N LYS A 221 17.06 -6.34 -14.64
CA LYS A 221 17.82 -5.34 -15.42
C LYS A 221 18.99 -4.75 -14.65
N GLU A 222 18.90 -4.68 -13.33
CA GLU A 222 19.95 -4.14 -12.45
C GLU A 222 20.93 -5.20 -11.94
N GLY A 223 20.77 -6.47 -12.35
CA GLY A 223 21.61 -7.57 -11.85
C GLY A 223 21.40 -7.90 -10.36
N GLN A 224 20.31 -7.43 -9.75
CA GLN A 224 19.94 -7.71 -8.37
C GLN A 224 19.23 -9.07 -8.25
N TRP A 225 19.95 -10.16 -8.57
CA TRP A 225 19.38 -11.50 -8.70
C TRP A 225 18.66 -12.00 -7.45
N ALA A 226 19.20 -11.72 -6.26
CA ALA A 226 18.56 -12.10 -5.01
C ALA A 226 17.23 -11.35 -4.82
N ASN A 227 17.19 -10.05 -5.11
CA ASN A 227 15.97 -9.26 -5.01
C ASN A 227 14.95 -9.70 -6.07
N ALA A 228 15.40 -10.02 -7.28
CA ALA A 228 14.57 -10.58 -8.34
C ALA A 228 13.93 -11.91 -7.88
N ALA A 229 14.72 -12.81 -7.29
CA ALA A 229 14.22 -14.07 -6.75
C ALA A 229 13.16 -13.85 -5.65
N LYS A 230 13.36 -12.86 -4.76
CA LYS A 230 12.35 -12.48 -3.76
C LYS A 230 11.00 -12.17 -4.41
N TYR A 231 10.96 -11.25 -5.38
CA TYR A 231 9.69 -10.91 -6.06
C TYR A 231 9.15 -12.07 -6.89
N ALA A 232 10.02 -12.94 -7.44
CA ALA A 232 9.60 -14.14 -8.17
C ALA A 232 8.81 -15.13 -7.30
N THR A 233 9.10 -15.21 -5.99
CA THR A 233 8.37 -16.11 -5.08
C THR A 233 6.88 -15.76 -4.91
N ALA A 234 6.45 -14.56 -5.29
CA ALA A 234 5.03 -14.17 -5.22
C ALA A 234 4.17 -14.85 -6.30
N PHE A 235 4.72 -15.12 -7.49
CA PHE A 235 3.93 -15.65 -8.62
C PHE A 235 3.33 -17.03 -8.37
N PRO A 236 4.05 -18.02 -7.80
CA PRO A 236 3.44 -19.31 -7.45
C PRO A 236 2.30 -19.17 -6.45
N VAL A 237 2.40 -18.25 -5.48
CA VAL A 237 1.32 -17.97 -4.53
C VAL A 237 0.09 -17.46 -5.27
N LEU A 238 0.26 -16.45 -6.13
CA LEU A 238 -0.84 -15.86 -6.91
C LEU A 238 -1.50 -16.88 -7.84
N ALA A 239 -0.71 -17.66 -8.59
CA ALA A 239 -1.22 -18.65 -9.53
C ALA A 239 -2.00 -19.78 -8.82
N LEU A 240 -1.48 -20.27 -7.69
CA LEU A 240 -2.09 -21.38 -6.97
C LEU A 240 -3.26 -20.94 -6.07
N SER A 241 -3.40 -19.65 -5.75
CA SER A 241 -4.44 -19.16 -4.81
C SER A 241 -5.87 -19.49 -5.24
N SER A 242 -6.15 -19.54 -6.55
CA SER A 242 -7.45 -19.96 -7.08
C SER A 242 -7.52 -21.48 -7.29
N LEU A 243 -6.47 -22.04 -7.91
CA LEU A 243 -6.41 -23.45 -8.34
C LEU A 243 -6.37 -24.45 -7.18
N ALA A 244 -5.80 -24.03 -6.04
CA ALA A 244 -5.66 -24.89 -4.87
C ALA A 244 -6.95 -25.05 -4.05
N ARG A 245 -8.01 -24.27 -4.29
CA ARG A 245 -9.21 -24.28 -3.42
C ARG A 245 -9.84 -25.66 -3.27
N THR A 246 -9.82 -26.47 -4.33
CA THR A 246 -10.48 -27.79 -4.37
C THR A 246 -9.52 -28.97 -4.51
N ASN A 247 -8.20 -28.72 -4.61
CA ASN A 247 -7.20 -29.76 -4.86
C ASN A 247 -6.15 -29.80 -3.74
N GLU A 248 -6.20 -30.83 -2.90
CA GLU A 248 -5.33 -30.98 -1.73
C GLU A 248 -3.83 -30.97 -2.07
N GLY A 249 -3.45 -31.59 -3.19
CA GLY A 249 -2.07 -31.57 -3.68
C GLY A 249 -1.59 -30.16 -4.01
N LEU A 250 -2.43 -29.39 -4.73
CA LEU A 250 -2.15 -27.98 -5.03
C LEU A 250 -2.18 -27.10 -3.77
N GLN A 251 -2.97 -27.44 -2.74
CA GLN A 251 -2.93 -26.72 -1.46
C GLN A 251 -1.60 -26.89 -0.74
N PHE A 252 -0.99 -28.07 -0.79
CA PHE A 252 0.34 -28.28 -0.23
C PHE A 252 1.36 -27.36 -0.92
N PHE A 253 1.38 -27.34 -2.26
CA PHE A 253 2.28 -26.46 -3.02
C PHE A 253 1.99 -24.98 -2.80
N TRP A 254 0.72 -24.59 -2.68
CA TRP A 254 0.33 -23.21 -2.36
C TRP A 254 0.84 -22.79 -0.97
N ARG A 255 0.66 -23.63 0.06
CA ARG A 255 1.18 -23.37 1.42
C ARG A 255 2.71 -23.25 1.41
N LEU A 256 3.39 -24.16 0.72
CA LEU A 256 4.84 -24.11 0.58
C LEU A 256 5.30 -22.83 -0.12
N ALA A 257 4.63 -22.43 -1.20
CA ALA A 257 4.89 -21.17 -1.89
C ALA A 257 4.67 -19.96 -0.98
N ALA A 258 3.56 -19.93 -0.23
CA ALA A 258 3.22 -18.86 0.69
C ALA A 258 4.26 -18.73 1.82
N ILE A 259 4.65 -19.85 2.45
CA ILE A 259 5.70 -19.89 3.47
C ILE A 259 7.03 -19.39 2.89
N THR A 260 7.42 -19.87 1.71
CA THR A 260 8.67 -19.45 1.05
C THR A 260 8.66 -17.95 0.75
N ASN A 261 7.56 -17.43 0.21
CA ASN A 261 7.41 -16.02 -0.09
C ASN A 261 7.47 -15.15 1.17
N SER A 262 6.72 -15.51 2.22
CA SER A 262 6.69 -14.79 3.49
C SER A 262 8.05 -14.80 4.18
N LEU A 263 8.72 -15.95 4.27
CA LEU A 263 10.03 -16.07 4.94
C LEU A 263 11.15 -15.37 4.17
N TYR A 264 11.21 -15.51 2.84
CA TYR A 264 12.24 -14.83 2.05
C TYR A 264 12.03 -13.31 2.11
N SER A 265 10.79 -12.85 1.93
CA SER A 265 10.51 -11.42 2.00
C SER A 265 10.74 -10.84 3.41
N PHE A 266 10.47 -11.60 4.47
CA PHE A 266 10.82 -11.23 5.86
C PHE A 266 12.34 -11.11 6.04
N TRP A 267 13.08 -12.13 5.60
CA TRP A 267 14.55 -12.10 5.68
C TRP A 267 15.14 -10.90 4.95
N TRP A 268 14.56 -10.55 3.79
CA TRP A 268 14.97 -9.41 2.99
C TRP A 268 14.73 -8.09 3.73
N ASP A 269 13.56 -7.89 4.31
CA ASP A 269 13.25 -6.67 5.06
C ASP A 269 14.24 -6.47 6.21
N VAL A 270 14.46 -7.51 7.02
CA VAL A 270 15.36 -7.43 8.18
C VAL A 270 16.82 -7.23 7.75
N SER A 271 17.31 -8.03 6.80
CA SER A 271 18.75 -8.09 6.52
C SER A 271 19.21 -7.07 5.47
N MET A 272 18.37 -6.76 4.48
CA MET A 272 18.77 -5.93 3.33
C MET A 272 18.21 -4.52 3.42
N ASP A 273 16.90 -4.40 3.67
CA ASP A 273 16.21 -3.10 3.67
C ASP A 273 16.45 -2.32 4.97
N TRP A 274 16.45 -3.01 6.11
CA TRP A 274 16.73 -2.43 7.43
C TRP A 274 18.19 -2.59 7.86
N ASP A 275 19.00 -3.34 7.09
CA ASP A 275 20.44 -3.52 7.34
C ASP A 275 20.74 -4.05 8.75
N LEU A 276 19.86 -4.89 9.28
CA LEU A 276 20.04 -5.52 10.59
C LEU A 276 20.81 -6.82 10.42
N THR A 277 21.67 -7.12 11.38
CA THR A 277 22.50 -8.31 11.38
C THR A 277 21.88 -9.49 12.12
N LEU A 278 20.62 -9.38 12.58
CA LEU A 278 19.90 -10.42 13.34
C LEU A 278 19.90 -11.80 12.66
N LEU A 279 19.69 -11.80 11.35
CA LEU A 279 19.61 -13.02 10.52
C LEU A 279 20.92 -13.28 9.74
N SER A 280 21.96 -12.46 9.97
CA SER A 280 23.27 -12.63 9.35
C SER A 280 24.11 -13.65 10.12
N LYS A 281 25.11 -14.22 9.44
CA LYS A 281 26.18 -15.01 10.08
C LYS A 281 27.08 -14.13 10.94
N GLN A 282 27.39 -12.93 10.45
CA GLN A 282 28.20 -11.94 11.17
C GLN A 282 27.24 -10.99 11.89
N ARG A 283 27.09 -11.19 13.20
CA ARG A 283 26.15 -10.43 14.04
C ARG A 283 26.90 -9.44 14.89
N HIS A 284 26.37 -8.23 15.01
CA HIS A 284 26.84 -7.31 16.06
C HIS A 284 26.40 -7.83 17.43
N MET A 285 27.29 -7.73 18.43
CA MET A 285 27.00 -8.22 19.78
C MET A 285 26.30 -7.17 20.65
N GLN A 286 26.59 -5.89 20.42
CA GLN A 286 26.01 -4.78 21.17
C GLN A 286 25.58 -3.65 20.23
N PRO A 287 24.28 -3.34 20.12
CA PRO A 287 23.14 -4.19 20.52
C PRO A 287 23.06 -5.45 19.64
N PHE A 288 22.54 -6.55 20.20
CA PHE A 288 22.53 -7.86 19.54
C PHE A 288 21.81 -7.81 18.18
N GLY A 289 22.53 -8.10 17.10
CA GLY A 289 21.99 -8.16 15.75
C GLY A 289 21.51 -6.83 15.16
N LEU A 290 21.68 -5.70 15.85
CA LEU A 290 21.31 -4.38 15.31
C LEU A 290 22.53 -3.67 14.73
N ARG A 291 22.30 -2.77 13.79
CA ARG A 291 23.37 -1.88 13.27
C ARG A 291 23.82 -0.88 14.34
N GLN A 292 25.07 -0.42 14.23
CA GLN A 292 25.67 0.48 15.22
C GLN A 292 25.04 1.87 15.18
N GLN A 293 24.99 2.49 14.00
CA GLN A 293 24.40 3.80 13.79
C GLN A 293 22.88 3.68 13.60
N ARG A 294 22.14 4.34 14.48
CA ARG A 294 20.68 4.27 14.58
C ARG A 294 20.14 5.64 14.95
N VAL A 295 19.06 6.05 14.29
CA VAL A 295 18.32 7.27 14.60
C VAL A 295 17.32 7.00 15.72
N PHE A 296 16.66 5.84 15.71
CA PHE A 296 15.80 5.44 16.84
C PHE A 296 16.68 4.98 18.02
N ARG A 297 16.73 5.78 19.07
CA ARG A 297 17.63 5.55 20.22
C ARG A 297 17.34 4.25 20.97
N LEU A 298 16.07 3.86 21.07
CA LEU A 298 15.63 2.68 21.83
C LEU A 298 15.78 1.40 20.99
N PRO A 299 16.69 0.46 21.33
CA PRO A 299 16.88 -0.79 20.59
C PRO A 299 15.61 -1.64 20.48
N MET A 300 14.77 -1.61 21.53
CA MET A 300 13.51 -2.36 21.59
C MET A 300 12.55 -2.05 20.45
N VAL A 301 12.58 -0.82 19.92
CA VAL A 301 11.76 -0.41 18.79
C VAL A 301 12.07 -1.27 17.55
N TYR A 302 13.33 -1.60 17.29
CA TYR A 302 13.72 -2.46 16.16
C TYR A 302 13.21 -3.89 16.34
N TYR A 303 13.34 -4.46 17.54
CA TYR A 303 12.87 -5.82 17.80
C TYR A 303 11.34 -5.94 17.70
N LEU A 304 10.62 -4.94 18.22
CA LEU A 304 9.16 -4.88 18.08
C LEU A 304 8.73 -4.78 16.62
N VAL A 305 9.45 -4.02 15.80
CA VAL A 305 9.16 -3.89 14.36
C VAL A 305 9.47 -5.17 13.59
N VAL A 306 10.55 -5.88 13.93
CA VAL A 306 10.84 -7.21 13.39
C VAL A 306 9.73 -8.21 13.74
N ALA A 307 9.27 -8.21 15.00
CA ALA A 307 8.17 -9.06 15.45
C ALA A 307 6.84 -8.70 14.77
N PHE A 308 6.55 -7.41 14.65
CA PHE A 308 5.36 -6.90 13.96
C PHE A 308 5.34 -7.31 12.49
N ASP A 309 6.48 -7.18 11.79
CA ASP A 309 6.57 -7.52 10.36
C ASP A 309 6.38 -9.01 10.10
N ILE A 310 7.01 -9.90 10.88
CA ILE A 310 6.79 -11.35 10.69
C ILE A 310 5.33 -11.73 10.94
N VAL A 311 4.69 -11.21 12.00
CA VAL A 311 3.28 -11.50 12.31
C VAL A 311 2.38 -11.05 11.15
N LEU A 312 2.53 -9.82 10.68
CA LEU A 312 1.70 -9.30 9.59
C LEU A 312 1.97 -9.96 8.24
N ARG A 313 3.21 -10.40 7.97
CA ARG A 313 3.54 -11.14 6.74
C ARG A 313 2.82 -12.47 6.62
N PHE A 314 2.56 -13.13 7.76
CA PHE A 314 1.78 -14.36 7.77
C PHE A 314 0.27 -14.11 7.83
N ALA A 315 -0.20 -12.86 8.05
CA ALA A 315 -1.63 -12.52 8.08
C ALA A 315 -2.38 -12.96 6.82
N TRP A 316 -1.80 -12.74 5.63
CA TRP A 316 -2.37 -13.19 4.36
C TRP A 316 -2.45 -14.73 4.24
N SER A 317 -1.51 -15.43 4.85
CA SER A 317 -1.46 -16.91 4.88
C SER A 317 -2.43 -17.50 5.91
N PHE A 318 -2.74 -16.78 6.99
CA PHE A 318 -3.69 -17.18 8.02
C PHE A 318 -5.16 -17.17 7.58
N LYS A 319 -5.45 -16.63 6.38
CA LYS A 319 -6.77 -16.74 5.71
C LYS A 319 -7.28 -18.19 5.60
N LEU A 320 -6.39 -19.18 5.68
CA LEU A 320 -6.76 -20.60 5.61
C LEU A 320 -6.98 -21.27 6.99
N SER A 321 -6.43 -20.73 8.09
CA SER A 321 -6.42 -21.44 9.39
C SER A 321 -7.48 -20.97 10.38
N LEU A 322 -8.01 -19.76 10.21
CA LEU A 322 -8.93 -19.19 11.19
C LEU A 322 -10.34 -19.09 10.61
N HIS A 323 -11.27 -19.75 11.30
CA HIS A 323 -12.72 -19.52 11.22
C HIS A 323 -13.13 -18.05 11.47
N LEU A 324 -12.18 -17.14 11.77
CA LEU A 324 -12.38 -15.69 11.88
C LEU A 324 -12.93 -15.03 10.60
N VAL A 325 -12.74 -15.64 9.42
CA VAL A 325 -13.34 -15.16 8.16
C VAL A 325 -14.88 -15.32 8.13
N TYR A 326 -15.45 -16.11 9.05
CA TYR A 326 -16.90 -16.32 9.14
C TYR A 326 -17.65 -15.33 10.04
N LEU A 327 -16.96 -14.48 10.80
CA LEU A 327 -17.63 -13.66 11.82
C LEU A 327 -18.31 -12.39 11.27
N ASP A 328 -17.91 -11.86 10.10
CA ASP A 328 -18.53 -10.66 9.48
C ASP A 328 -18.49 -10.64 7.93
N GLY A 329 -18.41 -11.80 7.29
CA GLY A 329 -18.36 -11.93 5.83
C GLY A 329 -16.95 -11.90 5.24
N ILE A 330 -16.79 -12.55 4.09
CA ILE A 330 -15.49 -12.74 3.42
C ILE A 330 -14.84 -11.39 3.07
N GLU A 331 -15.65 -10.38 2.75
CA GLU A 331 -15.19 -9.07 2.31
C GLU A 331 -14.55 -8.25 3.43
N GLY A 332 -15.11 -8.28 4.66
CA GLY A 332 -14.56 -7.56 5.81
C GLY A 332 -13.19 -8.08 6.23
N GLY A 333 -13.01 -9.41 6.19
CA GLY A 333 -11.71 -10.03 6.47
C GLY A 333 -10.65 -9.69 5.43
N ILE A 334 -11.02 -9.59 4.14
CA ILE A 334 -10.09 -9.16 3.08
C ILE A 334 -9.68 -7.71 3.31
N PHE A 335 -10.66 -6.83 3.56
CA PHE A 335 -10.40 -5.41 3.82
C PHE A 335 -9.47 -5.18 5.02
N LEU A 336 -9.69 -5.91 6.12
CA LEU A 336 -8.79 -5.82 7.27
C LEU A 336 -7.34 -6.20 6.91
N LEU A 337 -7.14 -7.25 6.11
CA LEU A 337 -5.81 -7.68 5.67
C LEU A 337 -5.15 -6.64 4.75
N GLU A 338 -5.92 -5.96 3.90
CA GLU A 338 -5.42 -4.84 3.08
C GLU A 338 -4.92 -3.71 3.99
N ILE A 339 -5.72 -3.28 4.96
CA ILE A 339 -5.31 -2.25 5.93
C ILE A 339 -4.07 -2.67 6.73
N MET A 340 -4.01 -3.92 7.20
CA MET A 340 -2.85 -4.45 7.92
C MET A 340 -1.57 -4.42 7.05
N GLU A 341 -1.68 -4.76 5.76
CA GLU A 341 -0.55 -4.71 4.83
C GLU A 341 -0.08 -3.26 4.55
N LEU A 342 -1.02 -2.31 4.46
CA LEU A 342 -0.69 -0.88 4.35
C LEU A 342 0.04 -0.36 5.60
N LEU A 343 -0.43 -0.73 6.79
CA LEU A 343 0.21 -0.38 8.06
C LEU A 343 1.60 -1.02 8.19
N ARG A 344 1.76 -2.28 7.78
CA ARG A 344 3.06 -2.96 7.73
C ARG A 344 4.05 -2.19 6.87
N ARG A 345 3.65 -1.82 5.65
CA ARG A 345 4.48 -1.05 4.72
C ARG A 345 4.80 0.34 5.26
N TRP A 346 3.84 1.00 5.93
CA TRP A 346 4.07 2.29 6.58
C TRP A 346 5.18 2.22 7.62
N VAL A 347 5.15 1.24 8.52
CA VAL A 347 6.24 1.01 9.48
C VAL A 347 7.55 0.71 8.76
N TRP A 348 7.54 -0.16 7.74
CA TRP A 348 8.73 -0.50 6.97
C TRP A 348 9.42 0.73 6.35
N VAL A 349 8.65 1.73 5.89
CA VAL A 349 9.18 2.96 5.27
C VAL A 349 10.07 3.74 6.24
N TYR A 350 9.72 3.82 7.53
CA TYR A 350 10.56 4.49 8.52
C TYR A 350 11.97 3.91 8.56
N PHE A 351 12.07 2.60 8.72
CA PHE A 351 13.36 1.91 8.86
C PHE A 351 14.11 1.85 7.54
N ARG A 352 13.41 1.70 6.39
CA ARG A 352 14.07 1.73 5.08
C ARG A 352 14.71 3.09 4.80
N VAL A 353 13.99 4.18 5.09
CA VAL A 353 14.49 5.55 4.93
C VAL A 353 15.61 5.82 5.90
N GLU A 354 15.48 5.41 7.16
CA GLU A 354 16.53 5.55 8.16
C GLU A 354 17.82 4.82 7.73
N THR A 355 17.71 3.59 7.20
CA THR A 355 18.86 2.86 6.64
C THR A 355 19.55 3.66 5.55
N GLU A 356 18.78 4.18 4.59
CA GLU A 356 19.34 4.93 3.46
C GLU A 356 19.98 6.24 3.92
N TRP A 357 19.37 6.90 4.92
CA TRP A 357 19.88 8.10 5.54
C TRP A 357 21.23 7.85 6.21
N VAL A 358 21.33 6.83 7.05
CA VAL A 358 22.56 6.45 7.75
C VAL A 358 23.66 6.08 6.75
N ARG A 359 23.35 5.33 5.69
CA ARG A 359 24.31 4.98 4.64
C ARG A 359 24.81 6.20 3.84
N SER A 360 23.98 7.23 3.69
CA SER A 360 24.30 8.45 2.94
C SER A 360 25.01 9.52 3.78
N THR A 361 24.98 9.39 5.11
CA THR A 361 25.51 10.38 6.06
C THR A 361 26.91 9.96 6.51
N PRO A 362 27.96 10.77 6.32
CA PRO A 362 29.29 10.47 6.86
C PRO A 362 29.25 10.38 8.39
N ALA A 363 29.95 9.39 8.96
CA ALA A 363 29.93 9.04 10.39
C ALA A 363 30.22 10.20 11.39
N ALA A 364 30.72 11.35 10.92
CA ALA A 364 31.04 12.52 11.72
C ALA A 364 29.88 13.52 11.92
N SER A 365 28.69 13.29 11.35
CA SER A 365 27.60 14.29 11.31
C SER A 365 26.28 13.86 11.97
N VAL A 366 26.22 12.69 12.59
CA VAL A 366 25.06 12.27 13.40
C VAL A 366 25.32 12.70 14.84
N PRO A 367 24.64 13.73 15.39
CA PRO A 367 24.75 14.05 16.80
C PRO A 367 24.20 12.87 17.62
N LEU A 368 25.08 12.28 18.45
CA LEU A 368 24.77 11.17 19.37
C LEU A 368 23.67 11.56 20.36
#